data_AF-A0A9P5SUF6-F1
#
_entry.id   AF-A0A9P5SUF6-F1
#
_cell.length_a   1.000
_cell.length_b   1.000
_cell.length_c   1.000
_cell.angle_alpha   90.00
_cell.angle_beta   90.00
_cell.angle_gamma   90.00
#
_symmetry.space_group_name_H-M   'P 1'
#
loop_
_entity.id
_entity.type
_entity.pdbx_description
1 polymer ?
#
loop_
_entity_poly.entity_id
_entity_poly.type
_entity_poly.pdbx_seq_one_letter_code
_entity_poly.pdbx_strand_id
1 'polypeptide(L)'
;MTDRLVDSSGFPRSDIDLVAVTTARSNIVKLKNDHKAVMLQIEEALHAVHAEALAEREKKQEEAAQAAALQNPSSSSSSTTAHTSQPGSGSNTAEAPLTPFAKVNAVALDSPSKEAGLLQGDKIVAFGTVTASTPNVMPSLSEHVQSRENKPILVKVLRGDASELQSVILVPRQGWGGRGMLGCHIVPM
;
A
#
# COMPACT_ATOMS: atom_id res chain seq x y z
N MET A 1 17.00 -13.18 -20.19
CA MET A 1 17.85 -14.41 -20.22
C MET A 1 17.10 -15.52 -20.94
N THR A 2 16.95 -15.39 -22.25
CA THR A 2 16.27 -16.40 -23.10
C THR A 2 17.11 -16.74 -24.33
N ASP A 3 18.37 -16.26 -24.38
CA ASP A 3 19.22 -16.46 -25.54
C ASP A 3 19.52 -17.93 -25.78
N ARG A 4 19.56 -18.29 -27.05
CA ARG A 4 19.78 -19.65 -27.52
C ARG A 4 21.23 -20.06 -27.24
N LEU A 5 21.40 -21.21 -26.59
CA LEU A 5 22.71 -21.79 -26.23
C LEU A 5 23.36 -22.61 -27.36
N VAL A 6 22.71 -22.63 -28.52
CA VAL A 6 23.22 -23.29 -29.73
C VAL A 6 23.36 -22.27 -30.85
N ASP A 7 24.34 -22.51 -31.71
CA ASP A 7 24.65 -21.67 -32.85
C ASP A 7 23.66 -21.87 -34.02
N SER A 8 23.89 -21.20 -35.14
CA SER A 8 23.07 -21.32 -36.36
C SER A 8 23.15 -22.69 -37.02
N SER A 9 24.23 -23.44 -36.80
CA SER A 9 24.43 -24.82 -37.27
C SER A 9 23.84 -25.88 -36.34
N GLY A 10 23.35 -25.49 -35.15
CA GLY A 10 22.76 -26.40 -34.18
C GLY A 10 23.77 -27.04 -33.22
N PHE A 11 25.02 -26.58 -33.21
CA PHE A 11 26.04 -27.04 -32.28
C PHE A 11 26.09 -26.15 -31.02
N PRO A 12 26.57 -26.70 -29.88
CA PRO A 12 26.73 -25.91 -28.66
C PRO A 12 27.71 -24.75 -28.90
N ARG A 13 27.30 -23.55 -28.48
CA ARG A 13 28.10 -22.34 -28.67
C ARG A 13 29.45 -22.43 -27.96
N SER A 14 30.53 -22.31 -28.72
CA SER A 14 31.90 -22.39 -28.21
C SER A 14 32.40 -21.08 -27.57
N ASP A 15 31.70 -19.97 -27.79
CA ASP A 15 32.02 -18.64 -27.27
C ASP A 15 31.58 -18.43 -25.81
N ILE A 16 30.88 -19.39 -25.20
CA ILE A 16 30.23 -19.23 -23.89
C ILE A 16 30.38 -20.53 -23.08
N ASP A 17 30.58 -20.40 -21.76
CA ASP A 17 30.48 -21.54 -20.85
C ASP A 17 29.01 -21.95 -20.65
N LEU A 18 28.60 -22.97 -21.41
CA LEU A 18 27.26 -23.51 -21.42
C LEU A 18 26.85 -24.08 -20.06
N VAL A 19 27.78 -24.70 -19.32
CA VAL A 19 27.49 -25.33 -18.04
C VAL A 19 27.24 -24.26 -16.98
N ALA A 20 28.09 -23.23 -16.94
CA ALA A 20 27.90 -22.10 -16.05
C ALA A 20 26.58 -21.37 -16.36
N VAL A 21 26.29 -21.11 -17.64
CA VAL A 21 25.05 -20.42 -18.03
C VAL A 21 23.80 -21.26 -17.73
N THR A 22 23.83 -22.56 -18.00
CA THR A 22 22.69 -23.45 -17.70
C THR A 22 22.45 -23.53 -16.20
N THR A 23 23.51 -23.70 -15.41
CA THR A 23 23.43 -23.73 -13.94
C THR A 23 22.88 -22.41 -13.39
N ALA A 24 23.42 -21.27 -13.86
CA ALA A 24 22.96 -19.96 -13.44
C ALA A 24 21.48 -19.73 -13.81
N ARG A 25 21.06 -20.11 -15.03
CA ARG A 25 19.67 -20.02 -15.47
C ARG A 25 18.74 -20.85 -14.59
N SER A 26 19.09 -22.10 -14.33
CA SER A 26 18.30 -22.98 -13.45
C SER A 26 18.18 -22.41 -12.03
N ASN A 27 19.27 -21.88 -11.49
CA ASN A 27 19.27 -21.24 -10.17
C ASN A 27 18.38 -19.99 -10.14
N ILE A 28 18.46 -19.14 -11.16
CA ILE A 28 17.59 -17.95 -11.27
C ILE A 28 16.13 -18.36 -11.35
N VAL A 29 15.78 -19.36 -12.17
CA VAL A 29 14.41 -19.84 -12.29
C VAL A 29 13.90 -20.38 -10.95
N LYS A 30 14.73 -21.17 -10.25
CA LYS A 30 14.40 -21.68 -8.91
C LYS A 30 14.13 -20.54 -7.93
N LEU A 31 15.06 -19.58 -7.81
CA LEU A 31 14.90 -18.43 -6.91
C LEU A 31 13.67 -17.59 -7.24
N LYS A 32 13.35 -17.40 -8.52
CA LYS A 32 12.14 -16.67 -8.94
C LYS A 32 10.86 -17.42 -8.55
N ASN A 33 10.84 -18.73 -8.69
CA ASN A 33 9.71 -19.56 -8.29
C ASN A 33 9.56 -19.57 -6.76
N ASP A 34 10.66 -19.73 -6.03
CA ASP A 34 10.69 -19.70 -4.57
C ASP A 34 10.19 -18.34 -4.05
N HIS A 35 10.66 -17.24 -4.64
CA HIS A 35 10.17 -15.90 -4.31
C HIS A 35 8.67 -15.76 -4.57
N LYS A 36 8.17 -16.24 -5.72
CA LYS A 36 6.73 -16.23 -6.03
C LYS A 36 5.94 -17.04 -4.99
N ALA A 37 6.44 -18.19 -4.58
CA ALA A 37 5.81 -19.03 -3.57
C ALA A 37 5.76 -18.33 -2.21
N VAL A 38 6.86 -17.72 -1.77
CA VAL A 38 6.93 -16.94 -0.51
C VAL A 38 5.97 -15.75 -0.55
N MET A 39 5.90 -15.02 -1.67
CA MET A 39 4.95 -13.91 -1.82
C MET A 39 3.49 -14.35 -1.70
N LEU A 40 3.12 -15.49 -2.31
CA LEU A 40 1.79 -16.05 -2.19
C LEU A 40 1.47 -16.48 -0.75
N GLN A 41 2.42 -17.07 -0.05
CA GLN A 41 2.25 -17.44 1.37
C GLN A 41 2.02 -16.20 2.26
N ILE A 42 2.74 -15.11 1.99
CA ILE A 42 2.56 -13.84 2.71
C ILE A 42 1.16 -13.27 2.45
N GLU A 43 0.70 -13.28 1.19
CA GLU A 43 -0.64 -12.82 0.82
C GLU A 43 -1.74 -13.62 1.53
N GLU A 44 -1.64 -14.95 1.52
CA GLU A 44 -2.58 -15.84 2.20
C GLU A 44 -2.61 -15.61 3.72
N ALA A 45 -1.44 -15.53 4.36
CA ALA A 45 -1.34 -15.29 5.80
C ALA A 45 -1.92 -13.92 6.19
N LEU A 46 -1.72 -12.90 5.36
CA LEU A 46 -2.28 -11.57 5.58
C LEU A 46 -3.82 -11.61 5.49
N HIS A 47 -4.38 -12.28 4.48
CA HIS A 47 -5.81 -12.46 4.35
C HIS A 47 -6.42 -13.23 5.52
N ALA A 48 -5.75 -14.27 6.01
CA ALA A 48 -6.20 -15.05 7.17
C ALA A 48 -6.33 -14.17 8.43
N VAL A 49 -5.30 -13.40 8.76
CA VAL A 49 -5.30 -12.49 9.93
C VAL A 49 -6.41 -11.44 9.82
N HIS A 50 -6.62 -10.89 8.62
CA HIS A 50 -7.68 -9.92 8.40
C HIS A 50 -9.08 -10.55 8.47
N ALA A 51 -9.27 -11.76 7.94
CA ALA A 51 -10.53 -12.48 8.05
C ALA A 51 -10.89 -12.80 9.51
N GLU A 52 -9.90 -13.23 10.30
CA GLU A 52 -10.06 -13.46 11.74
C GLU A 52 -10.43 -12.16 12.47
N ALA A 53 -9.74 -11.05 12.19
CA ALA A 53 -10.04 -9.76 12.79
C ALA A 53 -11.45 -9.24 12.45
N LEU A 54 -11.94 -9.51 11.22
CA LEU A 54 -13.30 -9.19 10.82
C LEU A 54 -14.32 -10.06 11.57
N ALA A 55 -14.10 -11.38 11.64
CA ALA A 55 -14.99 -12.29 12.36
C ALA A 55 -15.08 -11.99 13.86
N GLU A 56 -13.95 -11.65 14.50
CA GLU A 56 -13.92 -11.23 15.90
C GLU A 56 -14.65 -9.90 16.12
N ARG A 57 -14.56 -8.97 15.16
CA ARG A 57 -15.31 -7.70 15.20
C ARG A 57 -16.82 -7.94 15.03
N GLU A 58 -17.22 -8.83 14.13
CA GLU A 58 -18.62 -9.23 13.94
C GLU A 58 -19.19 -9.88 15.19
N LYS A 59 -18.50 -10.88 15.78
CA LYS A 59 -18.90 -11.48 17.06
C LYS A 59 -19.03 -10.44 18.17
N LYS A 60 -18.07 -9.52 18.29
CA LYS A 60 -18.11 -8.46 19.31
C LYS A 60 -19.25 -7.47 19.07
N GLN A 61 -19.62 -7.21 17.82
CA GLN A 61 -20.79 -6.40 17.47
C GLN A 61 -22.10 -7.13 17.77
N GLU A 62 -22.17 -8.45 17.54
CA GLU A 62 -23.32 -9.29 17.86
C GLU A 62 -23.52 -9.46 19.38
N GLU A 63 -22.45 -9.67 20.15
CA GLU A 63 -22.49 -9.68 21.62
C GLU A 63 -22.89 -8.32 22.18
N ALA A 64 -22.38 -7.21 21.62
CA ALA A 64 -22.79 -5.86 22.02
C ALA A 64 -24.27 -5.58 21.66
N ALA A 65 -24.75 -6.08 20.52
CA ALA A 65 -26.15 -5.96 20.11
C ALA A 65 -27.08 -6.82 20.97
N GLN A 66 -26.66 -8.03 21.38
CA GLN A 66 -27.42 -8.89 22.29
C GLN A 66 -27.43 -8.36 23.73
N ALA A 67 -26.32 -7.77 24.20
CA ALA A 67 -26.28 -7.10 25.49
C ALA A 67 -27.17 -5.84 25.51
N ALA A 68 -27.28 -5.12 24.39
CA ALA A 68 -28.19 -3.99 24.24
C ALA A 68 -29.68 -4.41 24.15
N ALA A 69 -29.98 -5.63 23.65
CA ALA A 69 -31.35 -6.13 23.49
C ALA A 69 -32.05 -6.59 24.78
N LEU A 70 -31.31 -6.79 25.89
CA LEU A 70 -31.90 -7.11 27.21
C LEU A 70 -32.41 -5.87 27.98
N GLN A 71 -32.21 -4.67 27.42
CA GLN A 71 -32.79 -3.42 27.93
C GLN A 71 -33.63 -2.78 26.82
N ASN A 72 -34.94 -2.98 26.91
CA ASN A 72 -36.04 -2.27 26.22
C ASN A 72 -36.75 -3.02 25.05
N PRO A 73 -37.98 -3.52 25.23
CA PRO A 73 -38.78 -4.13 24.16
C PRO A 73 -39.88 -3.18 23.67
N SER A 74 -39.78 -2.64 22.45
CA SER A 74 -40.87 -2.06 21.60
C SER A 74 -40.24 -1.19 20.50
N SER A 75 -40.53 -1.26 19.19
CA SER A 75 -41.51 -1.97 18.41
C SER A 75 -41.02 -2.10 16.95
N SER A 76 -41.23 -3.29 16.39
CA SER A 76 -41.57 -3.61 15.00
C SER A 76 -42.45 -2.55 14.28
N SER A 77 -42.49 -2.36 12.96
CA SER A 77 -41.94 -3.07 11.79
C SER A 77 -42.52 -2.47 10.49
N SER A 78 -41.87 -2.80 9.35
CA SER A 78 -42.46 -2.99 7.99
C SER A 78 -42.77 -1.73 7.17
N SER A 79 -42.49 -1.61 5.86
CA SER A 79 -42.39 -2.65 4.81
C SER A 79 -41.96 -2.07 3.42
N THR A 80 -41.21 -2.91 2.67
CA THR A 80 -41.29 -3.23 1.19
C THR A 80 -40.89 -2.19 0.13
N THR A 81 -40.20 -2.45 -1.00
CA THR A 81 -39.88 -3.64 -1.87
C THR A 81 -38.84 -3.18 -2.94
N ALA A 82 -37.71 -3.87 -3.22
CA ALA A 82 -37.43 -5.00 -4.13
C ALA A 82 -36.89 -4.66 -5.57
N HIS A 83 -35.86 -5.42 -5.99
CA HIS A 83 -35.22 -5.71 -7.33
C HIS A 83 -34.25 -4.69 -8.00
N THR A 84 -32.93 -4.95 -8.12
CA THR A 84 -32.06 -5.78 -9.04
C THR A 84 -31.56 -4.95 -10.26
N SER A 85 -30.26 -4.70 -10.52
CA SER A 85 -29.15 -5.61 -10.85
C SER A 85 -27.73 -5.06 -10.54
N GLN A 86 -26.78 -5.97 -10.27
CA GLN A 86 -25.30 -5.82 -10.16
C GLN A 86 -24.60 -5.54 -11.52
N PRO A 87 -23.28 -5.16 -11.63
CA PRO A 87 -22.14 -5.61 -10.80
C PRO A 87 -20.99 -4.59 -10.49
N GLY A 88 -20.10 -4.94 -9.52
CA GLY A 88 -18.67 -4.60 -9.60
C GLY A 88 -17.97 -3.95 -8.38
N SER A 89 -17.21 -4.75 -7.63
CA SER A 89 -16.01 -4.41 -6.81
C SER A 89 -16.19 -3.58 -5.54
N GLY A 90 -16.42 -4.28 -4.42
CA GLY A 90 -16.47 -3.70 -3.07
C GLY A 90 -15.11 -3.73 -2.37
N SER A 91 -14.69 -2.56 -1.89
CA SER A 91 -13.92 -2.41 -0.66
C SER A 91 -14.50 -1.25 0.15
N ASN A 92 -15.70 -1.44 0.70
CA ASN A 92 -16.25 -0.53 1.71
C ASN A 92 -15.63 -0.87 3.06
N THR A 93 -14.37 -0.48 3.26
CA THR A 93 -13.88 -0.19 4.61
C THR A 93 -14.47 1.16 4.99
N ALA A 94 -15.22 1.23 6.09
CA ALA A 94 -15.83 2.45 6.63
C ALA A 94 -14.87 3.64 6.49
N GLU A 95 -15.16 4.50 5.52
CA GLU A 95 -14.30 5.61 5.12
C GLU A 95 -14.45 6.69 6.19
N ALA A 96 -13.57 6.68 7.19
CA ALA A 96 -13.38 7.84 8.03
C ALA A 96 -13.16 9.05 7.11
N PRO A 97 -13.73 10.23 7.42
CA PRO A 97 -13.59 11.40 6.57
C PRO A 97 -12.11 11.63 6.26
N LEU A 98 -11.78 11.64 4.97
CA LEU A 98 -10.43 11.82 4.43
C LEU A 98 -9.98 13.26 4.65
N THR A 99 -9.74 13.63 5.90
CA THR A 99 -9.34 14.99 6.28
C THR A 99 -7.87 15.19 5.93
N PRO A 100 -7.55 16.07 4.96
CA PRO A 100 -6.16 16.41 4.69
C PRO A 100 -5.59 17.20 5.88
N PHE A 101 -4.39 16.85 6.31
CA PHE A 101 -3.71 17.53 7.43
C PHE A 101 -2.51 18.36 6.97
N ALA A 102 -2.05 18.17 5.74
CA ALA A 102 -0.91 18.89 5.20
C ALA A 102 -0.99 19.01 3.68
N LYS A 103 -0.26 19.99 3.14
CA LYS A 103 -0.13 20.26 1.70
C LYS A 103 1.35 20.21 1.28
N VAL A 104 1.61 19.65 0.11
CA VAL A 104 2.92 19.68 -0.52
C VAL A 104 3.11 21.02 -1.22
N ASN A 105 4.04 21.83 -0.73
CA ASN A 105 4.34 23.15 -1.29
C ASN A 105 5.40 23.10 -2.40
N ALA A 106 6.38 22.21 -2.30
CA ALA A 106 7.41 22.02 -3.31
C ALA A 106 7.96 20.59 -3.28
N VAL A 107 8.43 20.10 -4.42
CA VAL A 107 9.11 18.81 -4.56
C VAL A 107 10.40 19.05 -5.34
N ALA A 108 11.53 18.63 -4.77
CA ALA A 108 12.83 18.76 -5.41
C ALA A 108 12.99 17.74 -6.54
N LEU A 109 13.77 18.11 -7.56
CA LEU A 109 14.19 17.20 -8.62
C LEU A 109 15.05 16.07 -8.03
N ASP A 110 14.93 14.87 -8.59
CA ASP A 110 15.64 13.64 -8.16
C ASP A 110 15.48 13.28 -6.67
N SER A 111 14.42 13.78 -6.04
CA SER A 111 14.08 13.45 -4.66
C SER A 111 13.25 12.18 -4.55
N PRO A 112 13.29 11.51 -3.38
CA PRO A 112 12.40 10.38 -3.10
C PRO A 112 10.91 10.70 -3.27
N SER A 113 10.49 11.92 -2.93
CA SER A 113 9.13 12.39 -3.18
C SER A 113 8.81 12.51 -4.67
N LYS A 114 9.76 12.95 -5.50
CA LYS A 114 9.59 13.02 -6.96
C LYS A 114 9.51 11.63 -7.58
N GLU A 115 10.37 10.72 -7.16
CA GLU A 115 10.39 9.31 -7.57
C GLU A 115 9.08 8.59 -7.21
N ALA A 116 8.54 8.90 -6.01
CA ALA A 116 7.23 8.41 -5.57
C ALA A 116 6.05 9.01 -6.36
N GLY A 117 6.29 10.06 -7.16
CA GLY A 117 5.26 10.74 -7.93
C GLY A 117 4.43 11.74 -7.12
N LEU A 118 4.91 12.24 -5.98
CA LEU A 118 4.30 13.40 -5.30
C LEU A 118 4.48 14.66 -6.13
N LEU A 119 3.45 15.50 -6.14
CA LEU A 119 3.41 16.76 -6.88
C LEU A 119 3.15 17.93 -5.94
N GLN A 120 3.56 19.11 -6.39
CA GLN A 120 3.17 20.36 -5.74
C GLN A 120 1.65 20.50 -5.76
N GLY A 121 1.07 20.89 -4.62
CA GLY A 121 -0.37 21.07 -4.46
C GLY A 121 -1.10 19.86 -3.89
N ASP A 122 -0.46 18.69 -3.83
CA ASP A 122 -1.05 17.49 -3.22
C ASP A 122 -1.41 17.73 -1.76
N LYS A 123 -2.62 17.34 -1.37
CA LYS A 123 -3.08 17.40 0.02
C LYS A 123 -2.95 16.02 0.64
N ILE A 124 -2.09 15.88 1.64
CA ILE A 124 -1.80 14.61 2.30
C ILE A 124 -2.91 14.29 3.30
N VAL A 125 -3.54 13.13 3.12
CA VAL A 125 -4.58 12.60 4.01
C VAL A 125 -4.00 11.55 4.96
N ALA A 126 -3.08 10.74 4.47
CA ALA A 126 -2.38 9.74 5.27
C ALA A 126 -0.93 9.60 4.85
N PHE A 127 -0.04 9.44 5.82
CA PHE A 127 1.38 9.18 5.61
C PHE A 127 1.79 7.98 6.46
N GLY A 128 1.70 6.78 5.87
CA GLY A 128 1.85 5.52 6.58
C GLY A 128 0.79 5.37 7.66
N THR A 129 1.22 5.39 8.93
CA THR A 129 0.33 5.33 10.11
C THR A 129 -0.12 6.69 10.61
N VAL A 130 0.44 7.78 10.06
CA VAL A 130 0.15 9.15 10.49
C VAL A 130 -1.03 9.70 9.69
N THR A 131 -2.06 10.15 10.39
CA THR A 131 -3.29 10.72 9.82
C THR A 131 -3.69 11.98 10.59
N ALA A 132 -4.72 12.69 10.14
CA ALA A 132 -5.21 13.91 10.80
C ALA A 132 -5.66 13.69 12.26
N SER A 133 -6.00 12.46 12.65
CA SER A 133 -6.38 12.11 14.01
C SER A 133 -5.18 11.80 14.93
N THR A 134 -3.97 11.68 14.37
CA THR A 134 -2.77 11.44 15.16
C THR A 134 -2.41 12.71 15.96
N PRO A 135 -2.24 12.65 17.29
CA PRO A 135 -1.78 13.80 18.05
C PRO A 135 -0.35 14.17 17.62
N ASN A 136 -0.03 15.47 17.56
CA ASN A 136 1.28 15.96 17.13
C ASN A 136 1.72 15.42 15.75
N VAL A 137 0.83 15.53 14.75
CA VAL A 137 1.01 14.99 13.39
C VAL A 137 2.39 15.26 12.77
N MET A 138 2.90 16.49 12.85
CA MET A 138 4.18 16.86 12.22
C MET A 138 5.42 16.23 12.89
N PRO A 139 5.58 16.29 14.22
CA PRO A 139 6.60 15.50 14.92
C PRO A 139 6.51 14.01 14.63
N SER A 140 5.31 13.41 14.72
CA SER A 140 5.11 11.98 14.47
C SER A 140 5.42 11.60 13.02
N LEU A 141 5.10 12.45 12.05
CA LEU A 141 5.49 12.27 10.64
C LEU A 141 7.01 12.24 10.50
N SER A 142 7.71 13.17 11.15
CA SER A 142 9.16 13.26 11.08
C SER A 142 9.85 12.05 11.71
N GLU A 143 9.34 11.55 12.83
CA GLU A 143 9.81 10.33 13.50
C GLU A 143 9.50 9.07 12.68
N HIS A 144 8.30 9.00 12.10
CA HIS A 144 7.90 7.90 11.23
C HIS A 144 8.80 7.78 10.00
N VAL A 145 9.17 8.92 9.40
CA VAL A 145 10.08 8.95 8.25
C VAL A 145 11.49 8.50 8.67
N GLN A 146 11.99 8.95 9.83
CA GLN A 146 13.32 8.56 10.34
C GLN A 146 13.42 7.07 10.66
N SER A 147 12.42 6.50 11.33
CA SER A 147 12.38 5.07 11.66
C SER A 147 12.20 4.16 10.43
N ARG A 148 11.74 4.72 9.31
CA ARG A 148 11.51 4.02 8.04
C ARG A 148 12.46 4.45 6.92
N GLU A 149 13.67 4.84 7.28
CA GLU A 149 14.73 5.04 6.30
C GLU A 149 14.94 3.76 5.46
N ASN A 150 15.02 3.92 4.14
CA ASN A 150 15.13 2.88 3.13
C ASN A 150 13.98 1.85 3.13
N LYS A 151 12.83 2.19 3.74
CA LYS A 151 11.64 1.33 3.76
C LYS A 151 10.46 2.03 3.09
N PRO A 152 9.58 1.30 2.37
CA PRO A 152 8.42 1.88 1.72
C PRO A 152 7.39 2.38 2.74
N ILE A 153 6.86 3.57 2.48
CA ILE A 153 5.78 4.22 3.20
C ILE A 153 4.65 4.51 2.21
N LEU A 154 3.45 4.01 2.51
CA LEU A 154 2.26 4.31 1.72
C LEU A 154 1.74 5.70 2.08
N VAL A 155 1.61 6.59 1.10
CA VAL A 155 1.10 7.95 1.28
C VAL A 155 -0.17 8.10 0.44
N LYS A 156 -1.23 8.61 1.06
CA LYS A 156 -2.50 8.92 0.38
C LYS A 156 -2.65 10.42 0.26
N VAL A 157 -2.87 10.89 -0.97
CA VAL A 157 -2.99 12.32 -1.30
C VAL A 157 -4.26 12.60 -2.09
N LEU A 158 -4.83 13.77 -1.90
CA LEU A 158 -5.88 14.32 -2.76
C LEU A 158 -5.20 15.23 -3.79
N ARG A 159 -5.42 14.93 -5.08
CA ARG A 159 -4.80 15.64 -6.20
C ARG A 159 -5.84 16.36 -7.04
N GLY A 160 -5.48 17.56 -7.50
CA GLY A 160 -6.30 18.40 -8.39
C GLY A 160 -7.54 18.99 -7.71
N ASP A 161 -8.36 19.67 -8.52
CA ASP A 161 -9.56 20.37 -8.05
C ASP A 161 -10.68 19.40 -7.63
N ALA A 162 -10.75 18.24 -8.29
CA ALA A 162 -11.69 17.17 -7.98
C ALA A 162 -11.36 16.42 -6.67
N SER A 163 -10.23 16.73 -6.02
CA SER A 163 -9.72 16.01 -4.84
C SER A 163 -9.72 14.50 -5.04
N GLU A 164 -9.16 14.04 -6.16
CA GLU A 164 -9.05 12.61 -6.45
C GLU A 164 -8.04 11.97 -5.49
N LEU A 165 -8.42 10.88 -4.83
CA LEU A 165 -7.56 10.17 -3.90
C LEU A 165 -6.56 9.29 -4.66
N GLN A 166 -5.27 9.62 -4.55
CA GLN A 166 -4.17 8.84 -5.12
C GLN A 166 -3.31 8.25 -4.00
N SER A 167 -2.88 7.00 -4.20
CA SER A 167 -1.97 6.30 -3.29
C SER A 167 -0.60 6.16 -3.94
N VAL A 168 0.43 6.66 -3.28
CA VAL A 168 1.82 6.60 -3.75
C VAL A 168 2.71 5.92 -2.73
N ILE A 169 3.77 5.25 -3.18
CA ILE A 169 4.75 4.60 -2.31
C ILE A 169 6.01 5.46 -2.29
N LEU A 170 6.35 5.97 -1.12
CA LEU A 170 7.53 6.77 -0.89
C LEU A 170 8.56 5.99 -0.09
N VAL A 171 9.81 5.97 -0.55
CA VAL A 171 10.94 5.34 0.17
C VAL A 171 11.88 6.43 0.66
N PRO A 172 11.85 6.82 1.95
CA PRO A 172 12.76 7.84 2.45
C PRO A 172 14.20 7.37 2.36
N ARG A 173 15.11 8.19 1.82
CA ARG A 173 16.54 7.88 1.76
C ARG A 173 17.36 9.12 2.01
N GLN A 174 18.50 8.98 2.69
CA GLN A 174 19.50 10.04 2.78
C GLN A 174 20.37 10.07 1.52
N GLY A 175 21.14 11.15 1.34
CA GLY A 175 22.18 11.21 0.30
C GLY A 175 21.69 11.31 -1.14
N TRP A 176 20.42 11.68 -1.37
CA TRP A 176 19.87 11.92 -2.70
C TRP A 176 20.33 13.26 -3.33
N GLY A 177 21.18 14.03 -2.64
CA GLY A 177 21.71 15.31 -3.11
C GLY A 177 21.00 16.55 -2.57
N GLY A 178 20.02 16.39 -1.68
CA GLY A 178 19.31 17.50 -1.03
C GLY A 178 19.16 17.33 0.49
N ARG A 179 18.34 18.20 1.10
CA ARG A 179 18.13 18.22 2.56
C ARG A 179 17.07 17.18 2.99
N GLY A 180 17.40 16.40 4.01
CA GLY A 180 16.48 15.45 4.63
C GLY A 180 16.25 14.19 3.78
N MET A 181 15.20 13.41 4.10
CA MET A 181 14.98 12.08 3.47
C MET A 181 13.87 12.02 2.43
N LEU A 182 13.07 13.08 2.31
CA LEU A 182 11.90 13.12 1.42
C LEU A 182 12.15 13.98 0.18
N GLY A 183 12.75 15.15 0.38
CA GLY A 183 12.94 16.15 -0.68
C GLY A 183 11.64 16.83 -1.15
N CYS A 184 10.63 16.87 -0.28
CA CYS A 184 9.47 17.75 -0.44
C CYS A 184 9.29 18.67 0.77
N HIS A 185 8.70 19.84 0.55
CA HIS A 185 8.30 20.77 1.60
C HIS A 185 6.81 20.55 1.92
N ILE A 186 6.53 20.04 3.12
CA ILE A 186 5.19 19.75 3.62
C ILE A 186 4.80 20.86 4.60
N VAL A 187 3.64 21.47 4.38
CA VAL A 187 3.11 22.55 5.23
C VAL A 187 1.80 22.06 5.86
N PRO A 188 1.62 22.17 7.19
CA PRO A 188 0.34 21.88 7.85
C PRO A 188 -0.80 22.73 7.27
N MET A 189 -2.01 22.18 7.23
CA MET A 189 -3.23 22.89 6.86
C MET A 189 -4.05 23.32 8.06
#